data_AF-A0A1B6CBZ1-F1
#
_entry.id   AF-A0A1B6CBZ1-F1
#
_cell.length_a   1.000
_cell.length_b   1.000
_cell.length_c   1.000
_cell.angle_alpha   90.00
_cell.angle_beta   90.00
_cell.angle_gamma   90.00
#
_symmetry.space_group_name_H-M   'P 1'
#
loop_
_entity.id
_entity.type
_entity.pdbx_description
1 polymer ?
#
loop_
_entity_poly.entity_id
_entity_poly.type
_entity_poly.pdbx_seq_one_letter_code
_entity_poly.pdbx_strand_id
1 'polypeptide(L)'
;MNQKLNLVFVFEPFILHIQCNGEYAAKKMQDCAFAAGFRNSGVMLGAHEKFTVAVRGNQRMEVPLSDDSNLYISEEYLRFLVLQCNEKFQLNEKRTQQFFTEVKDKFKNAERGSEIYRDSE
;
A
#
# COMPACT_ATOMS: atom_id res chain seq x y z
N MET A 1 11.37 28.89 -26.01
CA MET A 1 10.97 27.48 -25.88
C MET A 1 9.87 27.45 -24.83
N ASN A 2 8.60 27.46 -25.25
CA ASN A 2 7.47 27.51 -24.31
C ASN A 2 7.40 26.17 -23.58
N GLN A 3 7.58 26.22 -22.27
CA GLN A 3 7.55 25.04 -21.42
C GLN A 3 6.09 24.62 -21.27
N LYS A 4 5.72 23.47 -21.85
CA LYS A 4 4.40 22.87 -21.66
C LYS A 4 4.20 22.59 -20.17
N LEU A 5 3.22 23.26 -19.57
CA LEU A 5 2.94 23.16 -18.14
C LEU A 5 1.76 22.21 -17.93
N ASN A 6 2.01 20.90 -17.93
CA ASN A 6 1.02 19.91 -17.54
C ASN A 6 1.25 19.54 -16.07
N LEU A 7 0.47 20.13 -15.17
CA LEU A 7 0.57 19.92 -13.73
C LEU A 7 -0.62 19.12 -13.24
N VAL A 8 -0.32 18.08 -12.46
CA VAL A 8 -1.31 17.24 -11.81
C VAL A 8 -0.94 17.15 -10.33
N PHE A 9 -1.91 17.44 -9.46
CA PHE A 9 -1.77 17.24 -8.02
C PHE A 9 -2.12 15.79 -7.69
N VAL A 10 -1.18 15.05 -7.11
CA VAL A 10 -1.33 13.60 -6.90
C VAL A 10 -1.08 13.20 -5.45
N PHE A 11 -1.95 12.34 -4.94
CA PHE A 11 -1.71 11.49 -3.77
C PHE A 11 -1.84 10.03 -4.19
N GLU A 12 -0.79 9.26 -3.94
CA GLU A 12 -0.79 7.80 -4.11
C GLU A 12 -0.71 7.11 -2.74
N PRO A 13 -1.54 6.08 -2.50
CA PRO A 13 -1.54 5.37 -1.24
C PRO A 13 -0.39 4.36 -1.15
N PHE A 14 -0.20 3.81 0.04
CA PHE A 14 0.74 2.72 0.29
C PHE A 14 0.50 1.51 -0.63
N ILE A 15 1.60 1.01 -1.20
CA ILE A 15 1.66 -0.22 -1.98
C ILE A 15 2.90 -1.03 -1.56
N LEU A 16 2.73 -2.34 -1.37
CA LEU A 16 3.82 -3.26 -1.06
C LEU A 16 3.56 -4.64 -1.67
N HIS A 17 4.57 -5.21 -2.32
CA HIS A 17 4.54 -6.60 -2.79
C HIS A 17 5.45 -7.46 -1.90
N ILE A 18 4.90 -8.55 -1.37
CA ILE A 18 5.57 -9.40 -0.38
C ILE A 18 5.60 -10.82 -0.90
N GLN A 19 6.79 -11.37 -1.14
CA GLN A 19 6.93 -12.80 -1.42
C GLN A 19 6.79 -13.60 -0.13
N CYS A 20 5.96 -14.63 -0.15
CA CYS A 20 5.68 -15.50 0.99
C CYS A 20 6.19 -16.91 0.73
N ASN A 21 6.68 -17.58 1.78
CA ASN A 21 7.07 -18.98 1.72
C ASN A 21 5.82 -19.88 1.88
N GLY A 22 5.18 -20.20 0.75
CA GLY A 22 4.01 -21.07 0.69
C GLY A 22 2.67 -20.38 0.89
N GLU A 23 1.59 -21.11 0.57
CA GLU A 23 0.21 -20.64 0.59
C GLU A 23 -0.23 -20.17 1.99
N TYR A 24 0.15 -20.91 3.04
CA TYR A 24 -0.22 -20.59 4.41
C TYR A 24 0.31 -19.20 4.83
N ALA A 25 1.58 -18.91 4.56
CA ALA A 25 2.17 -17.62 4.86
C ALA A 25 1.51 -16.49 4.04
N ALA A 26 1.17 -16.77 2.79
CA ALA A 26 0.49 -15.81 1.91
C ALA A 26 -0.92 -15.46 2.40
N LYS A 27 -1.74 -16.46 2.77
CA LYS A 27 -3.07 -16.23 3.35
C LYS A 27 -2.98 -15.44 4.66
N LYS A 28 -2.06 -15.83 5.55
CA LYS A 28 -1.85 -15.14 6.82
C LYS A 28 -1.45 -13.67 6.63
N MET A 29 -0.59 -13.40 5.65
CA MET A 29 -0.19 -12.03 5.28
C MET A 29 -1.35 -11.24 4.66
N GLN A 30 -2.17 -11.87 3.82
CA GLN A 30 -3.40 -11.26 3.29
C GLN A 30 -4.38 -10.89 4.41
N ASP A 31 -4.54 -11.74 5.42
CA ASP A 31 -5.39 -11.45 6.58
C ASP A 31 -4.87 -10.25 7.39
N CYS A 32 -3.54 -10.07 7.51
CA CYS A 32 -2.95 -8.86 8.11
C CYS A 32 -3.32 -7.62 7.30
N ALA A 33 -3.19 -7.67 5.98
CA ALA A 33 -3.54 -6.56 5.09
C ALA A 33 -5.02 -6.19 5.22
N PHE A 34 -5.90 -7.19 5.25
CA PHE A 34 -7.33 -7.01 5.46
C PHE A 34 -7.61 -6.41 6.85
N ALA A 35 -7.04 -6.94 7.92
CA ALA A 35 -7.24 -6.40 9.27
C ALA A 35 -6.85 -4.90 9.35
N ALA A 36 -5.81 -4.49 8.62
CA ALA A 36 -5.37 -3.10 8.52
C ALA A 36 -6.15 -2.21 7.53
N GLY A 37 -7.19 -2.74 6.87
CA GLY A 37 -8.06 -1.97 5.97
C GLY A 37 -7.63 -1.95 4.50
N PHE A 38 -6.61 -2.72 4.10
CA PHE A 38 -6.18 -2.85 2.70
C PHE A 38 -7.02 -3.90 1.95
N ARG A 39 -8.33 -3.64 1.77
CA ARG A 39 -9.30 -4.59 1.18
C ARG A 39 -9.04 -4.97 -0.28
N ASN A 40 -8.30 -4.13 -1.02
CA ASN A 40 -7.94 -4.38 -2.42
C ASN A 40 -6.66 -5.21 -2.56
N SER A 41 -6.23 -5.87 -1.48
CA SER A 41 -5.05 -6.72 -1.47
C SER A 41 -5.37 -8.13 -1.93
N GLY A 42 -4.42 -8.76 -2.62
CA GLY A 42 -4.61 -10.09 -3.21
C GLY A 42 -3.34 -10.93 -3.22
N VAL A 43 -3.52 -12.24 -3.25
CA VAL A 43 -2.45 -13.22 -3.46
C VAL A 43 -2.33 -13.50 -4.95
N MET A 44 -1.12 -13.41 -5.47
CA MET A 44 -0.75 -13.78 -6.84
C MET A 44 0.17 -14.99 -6.79
N LEU A 45 -0.11 -15.99 -7.62
CA LEU A 45 0.80 -17.11 -7.83
C LEU A 45 1.77 -16.75 -8.95
N GLY A 46 3.03 -16.52 -8.61
CA GLY A 46 4.09 -16.27 -9.57
C GLY A 46 4.69 -17.55 -10.16
N ALA A 47 5.62 -17.40 -11.10
CA ALA A 47 6.39 -18.51 -11.64
C ALA A 47 7.14 -19.25 -10.51
N HIS A 48 7.29 -20.57 -10.65
CA HIS A 48 7.92 -21.45 -9.65
C HIS A 48 7.21 -21.42 -8.28
N GLU A 49 5.88 -21.38 -8.28
CA GLU A 49 5.06 -21.46 -7.06
C GLU A 49 5.35 -20.36 -6.02
N LYS A 50 5.86 -19.22 -6.47
CA LYS A 50 6.15 -18.07 -5.60
C LYS A 50 4.86 -17.31 -5.28
N PHE A 51 4.32 -17.52 -4.09
CA PHE A 51 3.18 -16.75 -3.60
C PHE A 51 3.60 -15.30 -3.31
N THR A 52 2.97 -14.35 -3.97
CA THR A 52 3.20 -12.91 -3.75
C THR A 52 1.93 -12.24 -3.28
N VAL A 53 1.97 -11.58 -2.12
CA VAL A 53 0.85 -10.78 -1.63
C VAL A 53 1.06 -9.33 -2.05
N ALA A 54 0.11 -8.77 -2.78
CA ALA A 54 0.08 -7.36 -3.11
C ALA A 54 -0.82 -6.62 -2.12
N VAL A 55 -0.23 -5.85 -1.21
CA VAL A 55 -0.92 -4.98 -0.26
C VAL A 55 -1.13 -3.61 -0.89
N ARG A 56 -2.38 -3.18 -1.03
CA ARG A 56 -2.73 -1.96 -1.78
C ARG A 56 -3.79 -1.12 -1.07
N GLY A 57 -3.49 0.17 -0.88
CA GLY A 57 -4.49 1.15 -0.49
C GLY A 57 -5.46 1.47 -1.63
N ASN A 58 -6.65 1.96 -1.27
CA ASN A 58 -7.70 2.30 -2.24
C ASN A 58 -7.94 3.80 -2.38
N GLN A 59 -7.33 4.63 -1.54
CA GLN A 59 -7.49 6.07 -1.59
C GLN A 59 -6.49 6.64 -2.58
N ARG A 60 -6.97 7.29 -3.63
CA ARG A 60 -6.14 8.02 -4.59
C ARG A 60 -6.75 9.40 -4.80
N MET A 61 -5.90 10.39 -5.03
CA MET A 61 -6.33 11.71 -5.46
C MET A 61 -5.48 12.11 -6.65
N GLU A 62 -6.13 12.53 -7.72
CA GLU A 62 -5.47 13.04 -8.92
C GLU A 62 -6.33 14.20 -9.43
N VAL A 63 -5.75 15.40 -9.46
CA VAL A 63 -6.45 16.60 -9.88
C VAL A 63 -5.57 17.35 -10.89
N PRO A 64 -5.96 17.40 -12.17
CA PRO A 64 -5.29 18.25 -13.16
C PRO A 64 -5.40 19.71 -12.73
N LEU A 65 -4.26 20.40 -12.65
CA LEU A 65 -4.18 21.81 -12.26
C LEU A 65 -4.01 22.72 -13.48
N SER A 66 -3.33 22.24 -14.51
CA SER A 66 -3.07 22.99 -15.74
C SER A 66 -3.05 22.09 -16.96
N ASP A 67 -3.25 22.69 -18.12
CA ASP A 67 -2.83 22.10 -19.40
C ASP A 67 -1.72 22.95 -20.03
N ASP A 68 -1.23 22.50 -21.20
CA ASP A 68 -0.13 23.11 -21.97
C ASP A 68 -0.17 24.66 -22.08
N SER A 69 -1.33 25.29 -21.84
CA SER A 69 -1.54 26.73 -22.02
C SER A 69 -2.02 27.47 -20.76
N ASN A 70 -2.77 26.83 -19.85
CA ASN A 70 -3.47 27.53 -18.78
C ASN A 70 -3.42 26.83 -17.42
N LEU A 71 -3.33 27.61 -16.34
CA LEU A 71 -3.60 27.17 -14.97
C LEU A 71 -5.10 27.35 -14.67
N TYR A 72 -5.76 26.29 -14.20
CA TYR A 72 -7.21 26.23 -14.00
C TYR A 72 -7.66 26.40 -12.55
N ILE A 73 -6.74 26.71 -11.64
CA ILE A 73 -7.01 26.72 -10.20
C ILE A 73 -6.67 28.06 -9.56
N SER A 74 -7.46 28.43 -8.55
CA SER A 74 -7.13 29.55 -7.67
C SER A 74 -6.24 29.10 -6.51
N GLU A 75 -5.64 30.06 -5.81
CA GLU A 75 -4.84 29.77 -4.62
C GLU A 75 -5.71 29.14 -3.50
N GLU A 76 -6.94 29.60 -3.34
CA GLU A 76 -7.89 29.06 -2.35
C GLU A 76 -8.22 27.60 -2.64
N TYR A 77 -8.42 27.25 -3.92
CA TYR A 77 -8.65 25.86 -4.31
C TYR A 77 -7.42 24.99 -4.07
N LEU A 78 -6.21 25.50 -4.33
CA LEU A 78 -4.98 24.77 -4.02
C LEU A 78 -4.84 24.50 -2.52
N ARG A 79 -5.14 25.49 -1.66
CA ARG A 79 -5.14 25.32 -0.20
C ARG A 79 -6.14 24.24 0.24
N PHE A 80 -7.33 24.22 -0.35
CA PHE A 80 -8.32 23.17 -0.13
C PHE A 80 -7.80 21.78 -0.54
N LEU A 81 -7.19 21.64 -1.73
CA LEU A 81 -6.61 20.39 -2.19
C LEU A 81 -5.52 19.87 -1.24
N VAL A 82 -4.66 20.76 -0.75
CA VAL A 82 -3.60 20.40 0.21
C VAL A 82 -4.19 19.86 1.51
N LEU A 83 -5.25 20.49 2.05
CA LEU A 83 -5.92 19.99 3.25
C LEU A 83 -6.50 18.59 3.03
N GLN A 84 -7.22 18.39 1.93
CA GLN A 84 -7.79 17.09 1.56
C GLN A 84 -6.71 16.03 1.31
N CYS A 85 -5.57 16.42 0.74
CA CYS A 85 -4.42 15.55 0.55
C CYS A 85 -3.82 15.08 1.87
N ASN A 86 -3.63 16.01 2.81
CA ASN A 86 -3.03 15.72 4.10
C ASN A 86 -3.89 14.76 4.92
N GLU A 87 -5.21 14.90 4.89
CA GLU A 87 -6.13 13.93 5.50
C GLU A 87 -5.96 12.51 4.93
N LYS A 88 -5.77 12.39 3.62
CA LYS A 88 -5.51 11.10 2.96
C LYS A 88 -4.15 10.53 3.36
N PHE A 89 -3.10 11.36 3.46
CA PHE A 89 -1.79 10.94 3.95
C PHE A 89 -1.85 10.43 5.39
N GLN A 90 -2.53 11.14 6.29
CA GLN A 90 -2.69 10.72 7.69
C GLN A 90 -3.43 9.38 7.81
N LEU A 91 -4.51 9.20 7.05
CA LEU A 91 -5.23 7.92 7.06
C LEU A 91 -4.37 6.78 6.49
N ASN A 92 -3.62 7.06 5.43
CA ASN A 92 -2.71 6.09 4.81
C ASN A 92 -1.58 5.68 5.77
N GLU A 93 -0.99 6.62 6.49
CA GLU A 93 0.02 6.35 7.53
C GLU A 93 -0.58 5.49 8.66
N LYS A 94 -1.77 5.84 9.16
CA LYS A 94 -2.45 5.07 10.21
C LYS A 94 -2.70 3.62 9.78
N ARG A 95 -3.17 3.40 8.54
CA ARG A 95 -3.38 2.04 7.99
C ARG A 95 -2.06 1.28 7.82
N THR A 96 -1.02 1.97 7.35
CA THR A 96 0.32 1.37 7.20
C THR A 96 0.88 0.93 8.56
N GLN A 97 0.72 1.74 9.60
CA GLN A 97 1.14 1.40 10.95
C GLN A 97 0.30 0.25 11.56
N GLN A 98 -1.00 0.23 11.28
CA GLN A 98 -1.86 -0.89 11.68
C GLN A 98 -1.41 -2.18 10.99
N PHE A 99 -1.10 -2.14 9.69
CA PHE A 99 -0.58 -3.30 8.96
C PHE A 99 0.74 -3.80 9.54
N PHE A 100 1.67 -2.90 9.86
CA PHE A 100 2.92 -3.28 10.52
C PHE A 100 2.66 -3.97 11.87
N THR A 101 1.73 -3.45 12.67
CA THR A 101 1.32 -4.07 13.94
C THR A 101 0.72 -5.47 13.73
N GLU A 102 -0.21 -5.63 12.79
CA GLU A 102 -0.83 -6.91 12.45
C GLU A 102 0.19 -7.95 12.00
N VAL A 103 1.16 -7.55 11.17
CA VAL A 103 2.25 -8.43 10.74
C VAL A 103 3.11 -8.83 11.93
N LYS A 104 3.53 -7.86 12.76
CA LYS A 104 4.34 -8.14 13.94
C LYS A 104 3.62 -9.12 14.87
N ASP A 105 2.34 -8.89 15.15
CA ASP A 105 1.57 -9.73 16.08
C ASP A 105 1.32 -11.13 15.54
N LYS A 106 0.93 -11.28 14.27
CA LYS A 106 0.68 -12.59 13.69
C LYS A 106 1.96 -13.39 13.44
N PHE A 107 3.10 -12.74 13.18
CA PHE A 107 4.36 -13.42 12.84
C PHE A 107 5.38 -13.53 13.99
N LYS A 108 5.11 -12.93 15.17
CA LYS A 108 5.92 -13.07 16.41
C LYS A 108 6.22 -14.52 16.84
N ASN A 109 5.40 -15.50 16.45
CA ASN A 109 5.54 -16.90 16.88
C ASN A 109 6.32 -17.81 15.91
N ALA A 110 6.91 -17.27 14.83
CA ALA A 110 7.65 -18.07 13.85
C ALA A 110 8.98 -18.62 14.38
N GLU A 111 9.53 -18.06 15.47
CA GLU A 111 10.80 -18.50 16.06
C GLU A 111 10.70 -19.82 16.84
N ARG A 112 9.48 -20.29 17.21
CA ARG A 112 9.28 -21.57 17.91
C ARG A 112 9.12 -22.80 17.00
N GLY A 113 8.96 -22.60 15.68
CA GLY A 113 8.69 -23.69 14.74
C GLY A 113 9.93 -24.28 14.05
N SER A 114 11.10 -23.67 14.24
CA SER A 114 12.34 -24.09 13.55
C SER A 114 13.05 -25.29 14.21
N GLU A 115 12.60 -25.74 15.39
CA GLU A 115 13.12 -26.95 16.05
C GLU A 115 12.40 -28.23 15.60
N ILE A 116 11.22 -28.15 14.98
CA ILE A 116 10.38 -29.34 14.68
C ILE A 116 10.71 -29.95 13.29
N TYR A 117 11.40 -29.22 12.42
CA TYR A 117 11.75 -29.66 11.06
C TYR A 117 13.22 -30.06 10.86
N ARG A 118 13.98 -30.30 11.95
CA ARG A 118 15.38 -30.76 11.87
C ARG A 118 15.58 -32.27 12.02
N ASP A 119 14.56 -33.02 12.46
CA ASP A 119 14.69 -34.44 12.76
C ASP A 119 13.96 -35.34 11.74
N SER A 120 14.21 -35.11 10.45
CA SER A 120 13.85 -36.07 9.40
C SER A 120 14.83 -35.97 8.23
N GLU A 121 16.09 -36.31 8.49
CA GLU A 121 17.02 -36.88 7.51
C GLU A 121 17.30 -38.34 7.88
#